data_AF-K9BS72-F1
#
_entry.id   AF-K9BS72-F1
#
_cell.length_a   1.000
_cell.length_b   1.000
_cell.length_c   1.000
_cell.angle_alpha   90.00
_cell.angle_beta   90.00
_cell.angle_gamma   90.00
#
_symmetry.space_group_name_H-M   'P 1'
#
loop_
_entity.id
_entity.type
_entity.pdbx_description
1 polymer ?
#
loop_
_entity_poly.entity_id
_entity_poly.type
_entity_poly.pdbx_seq_one_letter_code
_entity_poly.pdbx_strand_id
1 'polypeptide(L)'
;MLKALLLITCLCCSGFTQAMDHQLVSLINQRLSLMKDVAGNKAIHHQAIEDLSQEEKVLEATLNQAAERGIEASSIRAFIIAQMDAAKAIQYRYRADWLAQPEENWQPEELNRVRTNISKLSSEIIDSIADELYKKGNLNHYSDESYMNFLNQQNLSQADKSLLLRTLSQIRLK
;
A
#
# COMPACT_ATOMS: atom_id res chain seq x y z
N MET A 1 6.39 54.38 37.41
CA MET A 1 6.09 53.04 37.95
C MET A 1 6.03 52.06 36.79
N LEU A 2 6.69 50.91 36.95
CA LEU A 2 7.26 50.08 35.89
C LEU A 2 6.20 49.23 35.16
N LYS A 3 6.33 49.15 33.83
CA LYS A 3 5.48 48.38 32.90
C LYS A 3 5.59 46.88 33.19
N ALA A 4 4.46 46.19 33.37
CA ALA A 4 4.42 44.73 33.45
C ALA A 4 4.35 44.13 32.03
N LEU A 5 5.30 43.23 31.76
CA LEU A 5 5.63 42.61 30.50
C LEU A 5 4.68 41.44 30.19
N LEU A 6 4.14 41.45 28.97
CA LEU A 6 3.35 40.37 28.36
C LEU A 6 4.26 39.19 28.02
N LEU A 7 3.94 37.97 28.45
CA LEU A 7 4.56 36.75 27.93
C LEU A 7 3.46 35.74 27.57
N ILE A 8 2.99 35.83 26.32
CA ILE A 8 2.16 34.79 25.71
C ILE A 8 3.14 33.81 25.05
N THR A 9 3.36 32.68 25.71
CA THR A 9 4.13 31.56 25.17
C THR A 9 3.33 30.91 24.04
N CYS A 10 3.83 31.11 22.82
CA CYS A 10 3.37 30.44 21.61
C CYS A 10 3.70 28.94 21.72
N LEU A 11 2.69 28.12 22.01
CA LEU A 11 2.80 26.66 22.01
C LEU A 11 2.79 26.19 20.55
N CYS A 12 3.97 26.01 19.98
CA CYS A 12 4.17 25.59 18.59
C CYS A 12 3.49 24.24 18.31
N CYS A 13 2.68 24.25 17.25
CA CYS A 13 2.02 23.10 16.64
C CYS A 13 2.97 21.92 16.42
N SER A 14 2.77 20.82 17.16
CA SER A 14 3.46 19.55 16.93
C SER A 14 2.57 18.50 16.23
N GLY A 15 1.41 18.92 15.69
CA GLY A 15 0.42 18.01 15.10
C GLY A 15 0.67 17.58 13.65
N PHE A 16 1.65 18.17 12.96
CA PHE A 16 1.86 17.90 11.52
C PHE A 16 2.85 16.77 11.22
N THR A 17 3.70 16.38 12.17
CA THR A 17 4.73 15.35 11.94
C THR A 17 4.18 13.93 11.96
N GLN A 18 3.14 13.65 12.74
CA GLN A 18 2.57 12.30 12.86
C GLN A 18 1.72 11.88 11.63
N ALA A 19 1.09 12.84 10.94
CA ALA A 19 0.21 12.56 9.81
C ALA A 19 0.98 12.15 8.53
N MET A 20 2.18 12.69 8.31
CA MET A 20 3.03 12.31 7.17
C MET A 20 3.61 10.91 7.30
N ASP A 21 3.83 10.43 8.52
CA ASP A 21 4.54 9.18 8.78
C ASP A 21 3.74 7.93 8.39
N HIS A 22 2.41 8.06 8.23
CA HIS A 22 1.53 6.96 7.83
C HIS A 22 0.99 7.08 6.41
N GLN A 23 1.39 8.10 5.65
CA GLN A 23 0.84 8.35 4.31
C GLN A 23 1.10 7.16 3.36
N LEU A 24 2.32 6.64 3.33
CA LEU A 24 2.68 5.50 2.48
C LEU A 24 1.87 4.25 2.84
N VAL A 25 1.74 3.94 4.13
CA VAL A 25 0.94 2.79 4.59
C VAL A 25 -0.54 2.97 4.27
N SER A 26 -1.05 4.20 4.34
CA SER A 26 -2.42 4.53 3.91
C SER A 26 -2.63 4.25 2.42
N LEU A 27 -1.68 4.60 1.55
CA LEU A 27 -1.75 4.30 0.13
C LEU A 27 -1.73 2.79 -0.15
N ILE A 28 -0.90 2.03 0.58
CA ILE A 28 -0.87 0.56 0.49
C ILE A 28 -2.22 -0.03 0.89
N ASN A 29 -2.83 0.44 1.99
CA ASN A 29 -4.17 0.03 2.41
C ASN A 29 -5.22 0.30 1.34
N GLN A 30 -5.25 1.52 0.79
CA GLN A 30 -6.19 1.90 -0.26
C GLN A 30 -6.02 1.03 -1.51
N ARG A 31 -4.79 0.66 -1.86
CA ARG A 31 -4.55 -0.27 -2.97
C ARG A 31 -5.09 -1.66 -2.69
N LEU A 32 -4.88 -2.17 -1.47
CA LEU A 32 -5.33 -3.50 -1.06
C LEU A 32 -6.86 -3.57 -0.83
N SER A 33 -7.52 -2.46 -0.48
CA SER A 33 -8.98 -2.45 -0.28
C SER A 33 -9.75 -2.73 -1.58
N LEU A 34 -9.14 -2.44 -2.73
CA LEU A 34 -9.72 -2.73 -4.05
C LEU A 34 -9.74 -4.23 -4.40
N MET A 35 -9.10 -5.09 -3.60
CA MET A 35 -8.99 -6.51 -3.90
C MET A 35 -10.31 -7.27 -3.70
N LYS A 36 -11.27 -6.71 -2.96
CA LYS A 36 -12.64 -7.25 -2.91
C LYS A 36 -13.31 -7.13 -4.28
N ASP A 37 -13.25 -5.96 -4.91
CA ASP A 37 -13.80 -5.73 -6.26
C ASP A 37 -13.15 -6.64 -7.30
N VAL A 38 -11.81 -6.78 -7.25
CA VAL A 38 -11.10 -7.69 -8.16
C VAL A 38 -11.54 -9.14 -7.94
N ALA A 39 -11.67 -9.59 -6.68
CA ALA A 39 -12.15 -10.93 -6.36
C ALA A 39 -13.57 -11.16 -6.88
N GLY A 40 -14.48 -10.20 -6.68
CA GLY A 40 -15.87 -10.27 -7.12
C GLY A 40 -15.98 -10.29 -8.64
N ASN A 41 -15.26 -9.41 -9.33
CA ASN A 41 -15.29 -9.36 -10.79
C ASN A 41 -14.77 -10.67 -11.39
N LYS A 42 -13.66 -11.22 -10.86
CA LYS A 42 -13.15 -12.53 -11.27
C LYS A 42 -14.12 -13.67 -10.93
N ALA A 43 -14.84 -13.60 -9.82
CA ALA A 43 -15.83 -14.60 -9.45
C ALA A 43 -16.99 -14.63 -10.47
N ILE A 44 -17.56 -13.47 -10.79
CA ILE A 44 -18.66 -13.31 -11.76
C ILE A 44 -18.26 -13.80 -13.16
N HIS A 45 -17.04 -13.51 -13.59
CA HIS A 45 -16.54 -13.90 -14.91
C HIS A 45 -15.82 -15.25 -14.95
N HIS A 46 -15.86 -16.03 -13.86
CA HIS A 46 -15.17 -17.32 -13.72
C HIS A 46 -13.66 -17.28 -14.05
N GLN A 47 -13.01 -16.17 -13.72
CA GLN A 47 -11.58 -15.98 -13.92
C GLN A 47 -10.77 -16.49 -12.72
N ALA A 48 -9.56 -16.97 -13.01
CA ALA A 48 -8.58 -17.35 -12.00
C ALA A 48 -8.08 -16.11 -11.22
N ILE A 49 -7.75 -16.31 -9.94
CA ILE A 49 -7.12 -15.26 -9.14
C ILE A 49 -5.69 -14.98 -9.60
N GLU A 50 -4.92 -16.02 -9.89
CA GLU A 50 -3.59 -15.88 -10.47
C GLU A 50 -3.69 -15.65 -11.99
N ASP A 51 -3.03 -14.59 -12.45
CA ASP A 51 -2.90 -14.24 -13.87
C ASP A 51 -1.46 -13.78 -14.09
N LEU A 52 -0.59 -14.75 -14.41
CA LEU A 52 0.84 -14.51 -14.58
C LEU A 52 1.14 -13.45 -15.63
N SER A 53 0.31 -13.32 -16.67
CA SER A 53 0.49 -12.33 -17.73
C SER A 53 0.20 -10.91 -17.23
N GLN A 54 -0.82 -10.75 -16.40
CA GLN A 54 -1.14 -9.47 -15.76
C GLN A 54 -0.14 -9.14 -14.66
N GLU A 55 0.32 -10.15 -13.92
CA GLU A 55 1.33 -10.00 -12.86
C GLU A 55 2.66 -9.50 -13.41
N GLU A 56 3.13 -10.07 -14.52
CA GLU A 56 4.36 -9.60 -15.18
C GLU A 56 4.22 -8.14 -15.66
N LYS A 57 3.08 -7.77 -16.26
CA LYS A 57 2.81 -6.38 -16.68
C LYS A 57 2.85 -5.40 -15.52
N VAL A 58 2.26 -5.77 -14.37
CA VAL A 58 2.27 -4.93 -13.17
C VAL A 58 3.69 -4.80 -12.63
N LEU A 59 4.45 -5.90 -12.59
CA LEU A 59 5.83 -5.90 -12.13
C LEU A 59 6.71 -5.00 -13.00
N GLU A 60 6.68 -5.19 -14.31
CA GLU A 60 7.48 -4.41 -15.28
C GLU A 60 7.13 -2.92 -15.20
N ALA A 61 5.84 -2.56 -15.23
CA ALA A 61 5.41 -1.17 -15.14
C ALA A 61 5.88 -0.50 -13.84
N THR A 62 5.75 -1.19 -12.71
CA THR A 62 6.13 -0.64 -11.40
C THR A 62 7.64 -0.52 -11.26
N LEU A 63 8.42 -1.47 -11.81
CA LEU A 63 9.88 -1.39 -11.84
C LEU A 63 10.37 -0.20 -12.68
N ASN A 64 9.75 0.05 -13.84
CA ASN A 64 10.09 1.20 -14.69
C ASN A 64 9.81 2.53 -13.96
N GLN A 65 8.65 2.67 -13.34
CA GLN A 65 8.30 3.86 -12.54
C GLN A 65 9.27 4.08 -11.38
N ALA A 66 9.66 3.01 -10.68
CA ALA A 66 10.63 3.08 -9.59
C ALA A 66 12.02 3.54 -10.10
N ALA A 67 12.45 3.00 -11.24
CA ALA A 67 13.74 3.34 -11.84
C ALA A 67 13.82 4.82 -12.27
N GLU A 68 12.72 5.38 -12.79
CA GLU A 68 12.57 6.80 -13.14
C GLU A 68 12.71 7.72 -11.92
N ARG A 69 12.41 7.22 -10.72
CA ARG A 69 12.45 7.96 -9.45
C ARG A 69 13.76 7.78 -8.69
N GLY A 70 14.73 7.10 -9.32
CA GLY A 70 16.05 6.84 -8.74
C GLY A 70 16.07 5.69 -7.74
N ILE A 71 15.00 4.89 -7.64
CA ILE A 71 14.96 3.70 -6.80
C ILE A 71 15.73 2.57 -7.49
N GLU A 72 16.49 1.82 -6.71
CA GLU A 72 17.29 0.70 -7.18
C GLU A 72 16.37 -0.52 -7.45
N ALA A 73 16.30 -0.95 -8.71
CA ALA A 73 15.29 -1.91 -9.18
C ALA A 73 15.33 -3.26 -8.45
N SER A 74 16.52 -3.77 -8.09
CA SER A 74 16.62 -5.04 -7.37
C SER A 74 16.15 -4.93 -5.92
N SER A 75 16.26 -3.74 -5.30
CA SER A 75 15.80 -3.48 -3.94
C SER A 75 14.27 -3.44 -3.82
N ILE A 76 13.56 -2.88 -4.81
CA ILE A 76 12.10 -2.72 -4.76
C ILE A 76 11.34 -3.95 -5.27
N ARG A 77 11.97 -4.81 -6.08
CA ARG A 77 11.33 -5.99 -6.68
C ARG A 77 10.62 -6.87 -5.64
N ALA A 78 11.25 -7.11 -4.50
CA ALA A 78 10.68 -7.94 -3.43
C ALA A 78 9.39 -7.33 -2.85
N PHE A 79 9.33 -6.00 -2.73
CA PHE A 79 8.14 -5.31 -2.25
C PHE A 79 6.99 -5.35 -3.26
N ILE A 80 7.28 -5.22 -4.55
CA ILE A 80 6.27 -5.32 -5.62
C ILE A 80 5.63 -6.71 -5.62
N ILE A 81 6.45 -7.77 -5.53
CA ILE A 81 5.97 -9.15 -5.44
C ILE A 81 5.14 -9.34 -4.17
N ALA A 82 5.60 -8.87 -3.01
CA ALA A 82 4.84 -8.94 -1.75
C ALA A 82 3.47 -8.25 -1.86
N GLN A 83 3.36 -7.10 -2.56
CA GLN A 83 2.10 -6.42 -2.83
C GLN A 83 1.15 -7.22 -3.72
N MET A 84 1.68 -7.98 -4.68
CA MET A 84 0.90 -8.85 -5.57
C MET A 84 0.42 -10.09 -4.82
N ASP A 85 1.28 -10.70 -3.99
CA ASP A 85 0.94 -11.86 -3.18
C ASP A 85 -0.11 -11.53 -2.12
N ALA A 86 0.05 -10.43 -1.38
CA ALA A 86 -0.95 -9.95 -0.43
C ALA A 86 -2.30 -9.67 -1.11
N ALA A 87 -2.27 -9.09 -2.32
CA ALA A 87 -3.46 -8.87 -3.13
C ALA A 87 -4.14 -10.18 -3.54
N LYS A 88 -3.39 -11.19 -3.95
CA LYS A 88 -3.92 -12.53 -4.26
C LYS A 88 -4.48 -13.20 -3.01
N ALA A 89 -3.81 -13.09 -1.88
CA ALA A 89 -4.24 -13.68 -0.61
C ALA A 89 -5.60 -13.13 -0.16
N ILE A 90 -5.80 -11.81 -0.24
CA ILE A 90 -7.12 -11.18 0.01
C ILE A 90 -8.17 -11.74 -0.94
N GLN A 91 -7.88 -11.80 -2.24
CA GLN A 91 -8.81 -12.33 -3.24
C GLN A 91 -9.20 -13.78 -2.96
N TYR A 92 -8.24 -14.66 -2.66
CA TYR A 92 -8.50 -16.06 -2.36
C TYR A 92 -9.39 -16.25 -1.13
N ARG A 93 -9.17 -15.44 -0.08
CA ARG A 93 -9.99 -15.51 1.14
C ARG A 93 -11.43 -15.05 0.89
N TYR A 94 -11.65 -13.95 0.15
CA TYR A 94 -13.01 -13.58 -0.28
C TYR A 94 -13.67 -14.69 -1.10
N ARG A 95 -12.93 -15.29 -2.04
CA ARG A 95 -13.45 -16.41 -2.85
C ARG A 95 -13.83 -17.61 -1.98
N ALA A 96 -13.08 -17.89 -0.91
CA ALA A 96 -13.39 -18.95 0.03
C ALA A 96 -14.63 -18.62 0.87
N ASP A 97 -14.70 -17.41 1.43
CA ASP A 97 -15.82 -16.95 2.26
C ASP A 97 -17.16 -17.04 1.50
N TRP A 98 -17.17 -16.56 0.25
CA TRP A 98 -18.37 -16.55 -0.59
C TRP A 98 -18.87 -17.94 -1.02
N LEU A 99 -18.09 -19.03 -0.83
CA LEU A 99 -18.58 -20.39 -1.07
C LEU A 99 -19.67 -20.80 -0.07
N ALA A 100 -19.58 -20.32 1.18
CA ALA A 100 -20.53 -20.62 2.24
C ALA A 100 -21.44 -19.43 2.56
N GLN A 101 -20.96 -18.20 2.34
CA GLN A 101 -21.64 -16.96 2.70
C GLN A 101 -21.57 -15.97 1.52
N PRO A 102 -22.36 -16.20 0.44
CA PRO A 102 -22.41 -15.27 -0.67
C PRO A 102 -22.95 -13.90 -0.21
N GLU A 103 -22.35 -12.83 -0.69
CA GLU A 103 -22.81 -11.45 -0.41
C GLU A 103 -23.76 -10.98 -1.53
N GLU A 104 -25.05 -11.30 -1.42
CA GLU A 104 -26.03 -11.03 -2.48
C GLU A 104 -26.30 -9.53 -2.72
N ASN A 105 -26.14 -8.69 -1.69
CA ASN A 105 -26.43 -7.25 -1.74
C ASN A 105 -25.22 -6.39 -2.13
N TRP A 106 -24.11 -7.01 -2.54
CA TRP A 106 -22.90 -6.32 -2.98
C TRP A 106 -22.55 -6.72 -4.41
N GLN A 107 -22.05 -5.77 -5.19
CA GLN A 107 -21.55 -6.00 -6.54
C GLN A 107 -20.19 -5.32 -6.69
N PRO A 108 -19.23 -5.94 -7.40
CA PRO A 108 -17.93 -5.35 -7.64
C PRO A 108 -18.04 -4.15 -8.60
N GLU A 109 -17.17 -3.17 -8.39
CA GLU A 109 -16.93 -2.11 -9.38
C GLU A 109 -16.40 -2.67 -10.70
N GLU A 110 -16.55 -1.89 -11.78
CA GLU A 110 -16.06 -2.24 -13.11
C GLU A 110 -14.54 -2.47 -13.12
N LEU A 111 -14.10 -3.63 -13.61
CA LEU A 111 -12.70 -4.06 -13.50
C LEU A 111 -11.71 -3.07 -14.09
N ASN A 112 -12.06 -2.41 -15.19
CA ASN A 112 -11.20 -1.41 -15.83
C ASN A 112 -11.05 -0.14 -14.96
N ARG A 113 -12.10 0.27 -14.24
CA ARG A 113 -12.03 1.37 -13.27
C ARG A 113 -11.16 0.98 -12.07
N VAL A 114 -11.37 -0.21 -11.54
CA VAL A 114 -10.57 -0.78 -10.44
C VAL A 114 -9.09 -0.84 -10.82
N ARG A 115 -8.76 -1.37 -12.01
CA ARG A 115 -7.38 -1.43 -12.52
C ARG A 115 -6.76 -0.04 -12.68
N THR A 116 -7.51 0.93 -13.17
CA THR A 116 -7.04 2.33 -13.25
C THR A 116 -6.68 2.88 -11.87
N ASN A 117 -7.53 2.65 -10.87
CA ASN A 117 -7.29 3.08 -9.50
C ASN A 117 -6.08 2.36 -8.87
N ILE A 118 -5.92 1.05 -9.12
CA ILE A 118 -4.74 0.29 -8.68
C ILE A 118 -3.46 0.88 -9.30
N SER A 119 -3.45 1.17 -10.59
CA SER A 119 -2.28 1.76 -11.27
C SER A 119 -1.94 3.16 -10.74
N LYS A 120 -2.97 3.98 -10.47
CA LYS A 120 -2.80 5.29 -9.85
C LYS A 120 -2.16 5.15 -8.46
N LEU A 121 -2.73 4.32 -7.59
CA LEU A 121 -2.21 4.10 -6.24
C LEU A 121 -0.81 3.48 -6.25
N SER A 122 -0.52 2.61 -7.22
CA SER A 122 0.83 2.04 -7.38
C SER A 122 1.85 3.15 -7.70
N SER A 123 1.49 4.09 -8.58
CA SER A 123 2.33 5.26 -8.88
C SER A 123 2.54 6.14 -7.64
N GLU A 124 1.47 6.44 -6.89
CA GLU A 124 1.54 7.26 -5.66
C GLU A 124 2.39 6.59 -4.56
N ILE A 125 2.33 5.26 -4.45
CA ILE A 125 3.18 4.49 -3.54
C ILE A 125 4.66 4.64 -3.93
N ILE A 126 4.98 4.54 -5.22
CA ILE A 126 6.36 4.71 -5.72
C ILE A 126 6.86 6.14 -5.47
N ASP A 127 6.04 7.15 -5.76
CA ASP A 127 6.40 8.54 -5.50
C ASP A 127 6.62 8.78 -4.00
N SER A 128 5.75 8.25 -3.14
CA SER A 128 5.90 8.37 -1.68
C SER A 128 7.14 7.64 -1.15
N ILE A 129 7.49 6.47 -1.70
CA ILE A 129 8.72 5.73 -1.38
C ILE A 129 9.94 6.58 -1.73
N ALA A 130 9.97 7.14 -2.94
CA ALA A 130 11.08 7.98 -3.39
C ALA A 130 11.23 9.22 -2.50
N ASP A 131 10.12 9.91 -2.24
CA ASP A 131 10.08 11.09 -1.36
C ASP A 131 10.66 10.80 0.02
N GLU A 132 10.26 9.68 0.64
CA GLU A 132 10.78 9.31 1.94
C GLU A 132 12.26 8.92 1.90
N LEU A 133 12.71 8.23 0.86
CA LEU A 133 14.12 7.92 0.68
C LEU A 133 14.96 9.19 0.53
N TYR A 134 14.53 10.18 -0.25
CA TYR A 134 15.26 11.44 -0.40
C TYR A 134 15.23 12.30 0.87
N LYS A 135 14.17 12.22 1.69
CA LYS A 135 14.03 12.99 2.94
C LYS A 135 14.73 12.33 4.13
N LYS A 136 14.60 11.01 4.29
CA LYS A 136 15.04 10.25 5.48
C LYS A 136 16.29 9.40 5.22
N GLY A 137 16.67 9.16 3.96
CA GLY A 137 17.83 8.37 3.56
C GLY A 137 17.62 6.85 3.60
N ASN A 138 16.63 6.34 4.33
CA ASN A 138 16.26 4.93 4.39
C ASN A 138 14.80 4.74 4.86
N LEU A 139 14.31 3.51 4.75
CA LEU A 139 12.95 3.11 5.12
C LEU A 139 12.92 2.14 6.32
N ASN A 140 13.99 2.06 7.11
CA ASN A 140 14.13 1.06 8.17
C ASN A 140 13.06 1.17 9.26
N HIS A 141 12.53 2.37 9.50
CA HIS A 141 11.48 2.61 10.48
C HIS A 141 10.20 1.80 10.19
N TYR A 142 9.92 1.45 8.93
CA TYR A 142 8.77 0.60 8.58
C TYR A 142 8.85 -0.83 9.13
N SER A 143 10.00 -1.27 9.67
CA SER A 143 10.07 -2.56 10.39
C SER A 143 9.44 -2.52 11.79
N ASP A 144 9.08 -1.33 12.29
CA ASP A 144 8.40 -1.17 13.58
C ASP A 144 6.99 -1.77 13.55
N GLU A 145 6.62 -2.51 14.60
CA GLU A 145 5.33 -3.18 14.70
C GLU A 145 4.14 -2.22 14.71
N SER A 146 4.35 -0.95 15.10
CA SER A 146 3.31 0.07 15.06
C SER A 146 2.69 0.22 13.67
N TYR A 147 3.46 0.10 12.58
CA TYR A 147 2.94 0.16 11.21
C TYR A 147 2.07 -1.04 10.84
N MET A 148 2.23 -2.21 11.47
CA MET A 148 1.36 -3.36 11.22
C MET A 148 -0.08 -3.10 11.66
N ASN A 149 -0.28 -2.27 12.69
CA ASN A 149 -1.61 -1.90 13.15
C ASN A 149 -2.30 -0.95 12.16
N PHE A 150 -1.52 -0.10 11.48
CA PHE A 150 -2.04 0.79 10.45
C PHE A 150 -2.30 0.07 9.13
N LEU A 151 -1.48 -0.92 8.75
CA LEU A 151 -1.71 -1.76 7.58
C LEU A 151 -2.80 -2.80 7.89
N ASN A 152 -4.06 -2.42 7.72
CA ASN A 152 -5.19 -3.24 8.09
C ASN A 152 -6.25 -3.26 7.00
N GLN A 153 -6.52 -4.45 6.49
CA GLN A 153 -7.59 -4.74 5.52
C GLN A 153 -8.30 -6.03 5.93
N GLN A 154 -9.58 -6.13 5.60
CA GLN A 154 -10.27 -7.41 5.69
C GLN A 154 -9.53 -8.43 4.82
N ASN A 155 -9.41 -9.65 5.34
CA ASN A 155 -8.73 -10.76 4.68
C ASN A 155 -7.22 -10.56 4.42
N LEU A 156 -6.57 -9.63 5.13
CA LEU A 156 -5.10 -9.49 5.17
C LEU A 156 -4.54 -10.07 6.46
N SER A 157 -3.70 -11.10 6.36
CA SER A 157 -3.13 -11.78 7.53
C SER A 157 -1.93 -11.03 8.12
N GLN A 158 -1.55 -11.37 9.36
CA GLN A 158 -0.34 -10.81 9.97
C GLN A 158 0.92 -11.16 9.16
N ALA A 159 1.01 -12.36 8.60
CA ALA A 159 2.14 -12.76 7.76
C ALA A 159 2.25 -11.90 6.49
N ASP A 160 1.12 -11.58 5.85
CA ASP A 160 1.08 -10.68 4.69
C ASP A 160 1.61 -9.29 5.07
N LYS A 161 1.15 -8.74 6.21
CA LYS A 161 1.59 -7.44 6.74
C LYS A 161 3.10 -7.41 7.03
N SER A 162 3.61 -8.43 7.72
CA SER A 162 5.02 -8.53 8.06
C SER A 162 5.91 -8.63 6.80
N LEU A 163 5.49 -9.39 5.79
CA LEU A 163 6.21 -9.48 4.52
C LEU A 163 6.26 -8.15 3.78
N LEU A 164 5.13 -7.45 3.70
CA LEU A 164 5.03 -6.13 3.07
C LEU A 164 5.97 -5.10 3.73
N LEU A 165 5.90 -4.97 5.05
CA LEU A 165 6.71 -3.99 5.77
C LEU A 165 8.21 -4.32 5.76
N ARG A 166 8.56 -5.60 5.89
CA ARG A 166 9.96 -6.05 5.82
C ARG A 166 10.58 -5.81 4.45
N THR A 167 9.82 -6.01 3.37
CA THR A 167 10.34 -5.75 2.01
C THR A 167 10.35 -4.26 1.69
N LEU A 168 9.39 -3.49 2.20
CA LEU A 168 9.39 -2.03 2.13
C LEU A 168 10.64 -1.42 2.78
N SER A 169 11.03 -1.90 3.97
CA SER A 169 12.18 -1.36 4.69
C SER A 169 13.53 -1.60 4.01
N GLN A 170 13.57 -2.48 3.00
CA GLN A 170 14.79 -2.86 2.26
C GLN A 170 15.03 -2.04 0.99
N ILE A 171 14.06 -1.21 0.58
CA ILE A 171 14.14 -0.40 -0.63
C ILE A 171 15.18 0.70 -0.42
N ARG A 172 15.97 0.98 -1.47
CA ARG A 172 17.00 2.01 -1.48
C ARG A 172 17.06 2.75 -2.81
N LEU A 173 17.66 3.94 -2.78
CA LEU A 173 18.05 4.67 -3.98
C LEU A 173 19.24 3.98 -4.67
N LYS A 174 19.44 4.31 -5.95
CA LYS A 174 20.60 3.90 -6.75
C LYS A 174 21.92 4.47 -6.21
#